data_AF-A0A959IKV6-F1
#
_entry.id   AF-A0A959IKV6-F1
#
_cell.length_a   1.000
_cell.length_b   1.000
_cell.length_c   1.000
_cell.angle_alpha   90.00
_cell.angle_beta   90.00
_cell.angle_gamma   90.00
#
_symmetry.space_group_name_H-M   'P 1'
#
loop_
_entity.id
_entity.type
_entity.pdbx_description
1 polymer ?
#
loop_
_entity_poly.entity_id
_entity_poly.type
_entity_poly.pdbx_seq_one_letter_code
_entity_poly.pdbx_strand_id
1 'polypeptide(L)'
;MQQYRYIGRTKWESWLQKPVPIAPLVTFRLVFGAVMVFSTLRFWYLGWINEHFIDTHFTFKFFGFEWVQLLPPAAMYGIHLLMLAGALGIWLGWHYRIAAALFFVTFTYTWLIDLTYYLNHYYFVSIAAFLMIWVPANGRFSLDGRFRPELLRENVPRWTILIFKWQIAIVYIYAGLAKINYDWLIAALPLKIWVPANDKLPLVGPIFRWEIIPLLFSWIGMLYDATIVFWLSWKPTRLLAYLSVIIFHGLTGMMFQIGVFPLVMIGATWIFFSERFHERLLQWLERKLPLVKTPILTQKQFKHSSRWIYCLLALHFAFQLLFPWRYLLYPGNLFWTEEGYRFSWRVMLMEKAGTATFYVKDGQTGREGMVFNEDFLTDHQEKQMAMQPDMILQYAHFLKAYYEREGVTDPSVRAEVYVTLNARPSRLLIDPHLDLTTIEDGWQHKEWILPFQNSKGDEN
;
A
#
# COMPACT_ATOMS: atom_id res chain seq x y z
N MET A 1 30.22 40.00 6.68
CA MET A 1 28.98 39.76 7.45
C MET A 1 27.82 40.43 6.73
N GLN A 2 27.03 39.69 5.95
CA GLN A 2 25.76 40.18 5.41
C GLN A 2 24.63 39.50 6.18
N GLN A 3 24.10 40.20 7.19
CA GLN A 3 22.84 39.87 7.84
C GLN A 3 21.71 40.08 6.82
N TYR A 4 21.31 39.00 6.14
CA TYR A 4 20.02 38.99 5.47
C TYR A 4 18.92 38.94 6.54
N ARG A 5 18.15 40.02 6.61
CA ARG A 5 16.95 40.20 7.41
C ARG A 5 16.05 38.96 7.35
N TYR A 6 15.95 38.23 8.47
CA TYR A 6 14.92 37.24 8.74
C TYR A 6 13.59 37.97 9.02
N ILE A 7 12.92 38.45 7.98
CA ILE A 7 11.57 39.00 8.14
C ILE A 7 10.57 37.89 7.81
N GLY A 8 9.92 37.35 8.85
CA GLY A 8 8.66 36.61 8.72
C GLY A 8 8.71 35.08 8.58
N ARG A 9 9.75 34.40 9.08
CA ARG A 9 9.79 32.91 9.10
C ARG A 9 9.90 32.35 10.50
N THR A 10 9.17 31.26 10.76
CA THR A 10 9.19 30.59 12.06
C THR A 10 10.52 29.83 12.26
N LYS A 11 10.88 29.55 13.53
CA LYS A 11 12.04 28.72 13.90
C LYS A 11 11.99 27.34 13.22
N TRP A 12 10.79 26.79 13.04
CA TRP A 12 10.54 25.50 12.38
C TRP A 12 10.81 25.54 10.88
N GLU A 13 10.34 26.57 10.18
CA GLU A 13 10.62 26.75 8.75
C GLU A 13 12.12 26.85 8.49
N SER A 14 12.84 27.58 9.35
CA SER A 14 14.28 27.73 9.25
C SER A 14 15.02 26.39 9.46
N TRP A 15 14.54 25.54 10.38
CA TRP A 15 15.09 24.20 10.60
C TRP A 15 14.81 23.24 9.42
N LEU A 16 13.62 23.30 8.82
CA LEU A 16 13.27 22.49 7.64
C LEU A 16 14.04 22.91 6.38
N GLN A 17 14.39 24.19 6.27
CA GLN A 17 15.13 24.77 5.15
C GLN A 17 16.66 24.64 5.29
N LYS A 18 17.16 24.15 6.44
CA LYS A 18 18.60 23.99 6.64
C LYS A 18 19.18 23.09 5.53
N PRO A 19 20.24 23.54 4.82
CA PRO A 19 20.92 22.72 3.83
C PRO A 19 21.54 21.47 4.48
N VAL A 20 21.30 20.32 3.87
CA VAL A 20 21.87 19.02 4.21
C VAL A 20 22.33 18.31 2.94
N PRO A 21 23.30 17.38 2.99
CA PRO A 21 23.76 16.66 1.81
C PRO A 21 22.62 15.96 1.06
N ILE A 22 22.64 16.03 -0.27
CA ILE A 22 21.63 15.41 -1.13
C ILE A 22 21.73 13.88 -1.15
N ALA A 23 22.87 13.30 -0.76
CA ALA A 23 23.17 11.89 -0.97
C ALA A 23 22.08 10.91 -0.51
N PRO A 24 21.45 11.03 0.68
CA PRO A 24 20.38 10.14 1.09
C PRO A 24 19.18 10.15 0.12
N LEU A 25 18.81 11.32 -0.39
CA LEU A 25 17.71 11.48 -1.34
C LEU A 25 18.02 10.82 -2.68
N VAL A 26 19.25 10.94 -3.17
CA VAL A 26 19.70 10.29 -4.41
C VAL A 26 19.72 8.77 -4.25
N THR A 27 20.25 8.26 -3.14
CA THR A 27 20.22 6.81 -2.85
C THR A 27 18.79 6.29 -2.82
N PHE A 28 17.87 7.00 -2.16
CA PHE A 28 16.46 6.61 -2.14
C PHE A 28 15.87 6.55 -3.54
N ARG A 29 16.12 7.57 -4.39
CA ARG A 29 15.70 7.54 -5.81
C ARG A 29 16.23 6.32 -6.56
N LEU A 30 17.51 6.00 -6.38
CA LEU A 30 18.15 4.87 -7.06
C LEU A 30 17.53 3.55 -6.64
N VAL A 31 17.37 3.33 -5.33
CA VAL A 31 16.81 2.10 -4.78
C VAL A 31 15.33 1.97 -5.16
N PHE A 32 14.53 3.01 -4.95
CA PHE A 32 13.12 3.03 -5.32
C PHE A 32 12.94 2.75 -6.81
N GLY A 33 13.64 3.49 -7.68
CA GLY A 33 13.57 3.30 -9.13
C GLY A 33 13.95 1.88 -9.56
N ALA A 34 15.04 1.33 -9.02
CA ALA A 34 15.47 -0.04 -9.33
C ALA A 34 14.43 -1.08 -8.92
N VAL A 35 13.87 -0.97 -7.71
CA VAL A 35 12.84 -1.90 -7.23
C VAL A 35 11.56 -1.77 -8.04
N MET A 36 11.18 -0.55 -8.47
CA MET A 36 10.00 -0.35 -9.32
C MET A 36 10.20 -0.92 -10.73
N VAL A 37 11.38 -0.76 -11.33
CA VAL A 37 11.72 -1.40 -12.61
C VAL A 37 11.61 -2.92 -12.49
N PHE A 38 12.22 -3.50 -11.44
CA PHE A 38 12.11 -4.93 -11.17
C PHE A 38 10.65 -5.36 -10.97
N SER A 39 9.87 -4.61 -10.20
CA SER A 39 8.46 -4.91 -9.93
C SER A 39 7.62 -4.92 -11.20
N THR A 40 7.75 -3.89 -12.05
CA THR A 40 6.99 -3.78 -13.30
C THR A 40 7.38 -4.89 -14.28
N LEU A 41 8.68 -5.20 -14.41
CA LEU A 41 9.14 -6.31 -15.26
C LEU A 41 8.67 -7.67 -14.74
N ARG A 42 8.72 -7.89 -13.41
CA ARG A 42 8.21 -9.10 -12.77
C ARG A 42 6.70 -9.26 -12.99
N PHE A 43 5.93 -8.19 -12.83
CA PHE A 43 4.48 -8.18 -13.05
C PHE A 43 4.14 -8.62 -14.47
N TRP A 44 4.87 -8.09 -15.46
CA TRP A 44 4.74 -8.52 -16.86
C TRP A 44 5.14 -9.98 -17.03
N TYR A 45 6.33 -10.37 -16.56
CA TYR A 45 6.88 -11.72 -16.73
C TYR A 45 5.97 -12.82 -16.15
N LEU A 46 5.30 -12.54 -15.04
CA LEU A 46 4.36 -13.48 -14.43
C LEU A 46 3.02 -13.60 -15.15
N GLY A 47 2.81 -12.85 -16.24
CA GLY A 47 1.54 -12.87 -17.00
C GLY A 47 0.41 -12.07 -16.34
N TRP A 48 0.67 -11.38 -15.23
CA TRP A 48 -0.34 -10.67 -14.44
C TRP A 48 -1.03 -9.52 -15.18
N ILE A 49 -0.47 -9.04 -16.30
CA ILE A 49 -1.19 -8.09 -17.17
C ILE A 49 -2.41 -8.77 -17.79
N ASN A 50 -2.28 -10.02 -18.26
CA ASN A 50 -3.43 -10.73 -18.83
C ASN A 50 -4.40 -11.13 -17.72
N GLU A 51 -3.88 -11.80 -16.69
CA GLU A 51 -4.68 -12.33 -15.59
C GLU A 51 -5.52 -11.24 -14.90
N HIS A 52 -4.95 -10.06 -14.64
CA HIS A 52 -5.65 -9.02 -13.87
C HIS A 52 -6.50 -8.08 -14.72
N PHE A 53 -6.20 -7.94 -16.03
CA PHE A 53 -6.74 -6.83 -16.83
C PHE A 53 -7.27 -7.22 -18.21
N ILE A 54 -7.13 -8.48 -18.63
CA ILE A 54 -7.59 -8.94 -19.94
C ILE A 54 -8.57 -10.10 -19.75
N ASP A 55 -8.20 -11.08 -18.94
CA ASP A 55 -8.99 -12.28 -18.69
C ASP A 55 -9.98 -12.05 -17.52
N THR A 56 -10.69 -10.92 -17.55
CA THR A 56 -11.68 -10.55 -16.52
C THR A 56 -12.94 -9.94 -17.14
N HIS A 57 -14.11 -10.33 -16.64
CA HIS A 57 -15.41 -9.86 -17.11
C HIS A 57 -15.93 -8.67 -16.29
N PHE A 58 -15.45 -8.51 -15.06
CA PHE A 58 -15.95 -7.55 -14.09
C PHE A 58 -14.78 -7.07 -13.21
N THR A 59 -14.81 -5.80 -12.77
CA THR A 59 -13.79 -5.26 -11.87
C THR A 59 -14.45 -4.57 -10.69
N PHE A 60 -14.08 -4.96 -9.47
CA PHE A 60 -14.59 -4.32 -8.26
C PHE A 60 -13.96 -2.94 -8.09
N LYS A 61 -14.75 -1.93 -7.72
CA LYS A 61 -14.31 -0.54 -7.63
C LYS A 61 -14.08 -0.09 -6.20
N PHE A 62 -13.06 0.73 -6.01
CA PHE A 62 -12.89 1.48 -4.77
C PHE A 62 -13.97 2.55 -4.70
N PHE A 63 -14.58 2.70 -3.53
CA PHE A 63 -15.51 3.81 -3.26
C PHE A 63 -14.85 5.16 -3.57
N GLY A 64 -15.49 5.99 -4.39
CA GLY A 64 -15.00 7.29 -4.87
C GLY A 64 -14.03 7.21 -6.06
N PHE A 65 -13.71 6.02 -6.55
CA PHE A 65 -12.89 5.78 -7.75
C PHE A 65 -13.59 4.90 -8.78
N GLU A 66 -14.93 4.89 -8.79
CA GLU A 66 -15.76 4.17 -9.75
C GLU A 66 -15.52 4.66 -11.19
N TRP A 67 -15.00 5.88 -11.36
CA TRP A 67 -14.58 6.44 -12.64
C TRP A 67 -13.30 5.79 -13.22
N VAL A 68 -12.55 5.03 -12.42
CA VAL A 68 -11.34 4.31 -12.87
C VAL A 68 -11.77 3.03 -13.58
N GLN A 69 -11.91 3.12 -14.90
CA GLN A 69 -12.38 2.03 -15.74
C GLN A 69 -11.22 1.21 -16.29
N LEU A 70 -11.46 -0.09 -16.51
CA LEU A 70 -10.54 -0.96 -17.22
C LEU A 70 -10.46 -0.52 -18.68
N LEU A 71 -9.23 -0.39 -19.21
CA LEU A 71 -9.02 0.01 -20.60
C LEU A 71 -8.88 -1.22 -21.51
N PRO A 72 -9.05 -1.05 -22.84
CA PRO A 72 -8.83 -2.14 -23.79
C PRO A 72 -7.44 -2.78 -23.66
N PRO A 73 -7.27 -4.07 -23.99
CA PRO A 73 -6.03 -4.81 -23.76
C PRO A 73 -4.75 -4.10 -24.25
N ALA A 74 -4.77 -3.54 -25.46
CA ALA A 74 -3.62 -2.82 -26.01
C ALA A 74 -3.23 -1.59 -25.17
N ALA A 75 -4.21 -0.87 -24.63
CA ALA A 75 -3.96 0.27 -23.76
C ALA A 75 -3.40 -0.17 -22.40
N MET A 76 -3.83 -1.33 -21.86
CA MET A 76 -3.27 -1.89 -20.62
C MET A 76 -1.79 -2.24 -20.77
N TYR A 77 -1.37 -2.86 -21.88
CA TYR A 77 0.05 -3.05 -22.19
C TYR A 77 0.79 -1.71 -22.35
N GLY A 78 0.18 -0.74 -23.04
CA GLY A 78 0.72 0.62 -23.19
C GLY A 78 0.98 1.31 -21.85
N ILE A 79 0.05 1.18 -20.89
CA ILE A 79 0.21 1.74 -19.54
C ILE A 79 1.36 1.09 -18.79
N HIS A 80 1.55 -0.23 -18.90
CA HIS A 80 2.67 -0.91 -18.26
C HIS A 80 4.02 -0.54 -18.88
N LEU A 81 4.08 -0.30 -20.20
CA LEU A 81 5.25 0.26 -20.87
C LEU A 81 5.57 1.68 -20.38
N LEU A 82 4.55 2.54 -20.26
CA LEU A 82 4.71 3.89 -19.72
C LEU A 82 5.13 3.87 -18.24
N MET A 83 4.59 2.95 -17.45
CA MET A 83 4.99 2.72 -16.07
C MET A 83 6.46 2.32 -15.98
N LEU A 84 6.90 1.36 -16.81
CA LEU A 84 8.30 0.94 -16.89
C LEU A 84 9.21 2.09 -17.30
N ALA A 85 8.82 2.89 -18.30
CA ALA A 85 9.55 4.08 -18.72
C ALA A 85 9.65 5.11 -17.59
N GLY A 86 8.57 5.34 -16.83
CA GLY A 86 8.55 6.17 -15.63
C GLY A 86 9.52 5.67 -14.56
N ALA A 87 9.49 4.37 -14.25
CA ALA A 87 10.39 3.75 -13.27
C ALA A 87 11.86 3.85 -13.69
N LEU A 88 12.17 3.60 -14.97
CA LEU A 88 13.52 3.80 -15.55
C LEU A 88 13.96 5.26 -15.49
N GLY A 89 13.07 6.20 -15.83
CA GLY A 89 13.34 7.63 -15.74
C GLY A 89 13.62 8.10 -14.30
N ILE A 90 12.91 7.54 -13.32
CA ILE A 90 13.21 7.75 -11.89
C ILE A 90 14.60 7.20 -11.55
N TRP A 91 14.87 5.94 -11.91
CA TRP A 91 16.11 5.24 -11.58
C TRP A 91 17.34 5.92 -12.17
N LEU A 92 17.27 6.33 -13.44
CA LEU A 92 18.35 7.02 -14.14
C LEU A 92 18.39 8.52 -13.85
N GLY A 93 17.29 9.07 -13.33
CA GLY A 93 17.16 10.50 -13.07
C GLY A 93 17.09 11.28 -14.38
N TRP A 94 16.32 10.77 -15.32
CA TRP A 94 16.12 11.33 -16.66
C TRP A 94 14.69 11.85 -16.79
N HIS A 95 14.54 13.14 -17.13
CA HIS A 95 13.28 13.88 -17.01
C HIS A 95 12.59 13.61 -15.66
N TYR A 96 13.37 13.60 -14.59
CA TYR A 96 13.03 12.93 -13.33
C TYR A 96 11.65 13.29 -12.78
N ARG A 97 11.27 14.57 -12.79
CA ARG A 97 9.96 15.01 -12.27
C ARG A 97 8.80 14.51 -13.12
N ILE A 98 8.97 14.50 -14.44
CA ILE A 98 7.98 13.98 -15.38
C ILE A 98 7.92 12.46 -15.23
N ALA A 99 9.06 11.78 -15.12
CA ALA A 99 9.12 10.34 -14.89
C ALA A 99 8.44 9.92 -13.57
N ALA A 100 8.66 10.69 -12.49
CA ALA A 100 7.99 10.47 -11.20
C ALA A 100 6.46 10.66 -11.30
N ALA A 101 6.00 11.71 -12.01
CA ALA A 101 4.58 11.94 -12.24
C ALA A 101 3.95 10.86 -13.13
N LEU A 102 4.63 10.46 -14.21
CA LEU A 102 4.19 9.40 -15.10
C LEU A 102 4.06 8.07 -14.37
N PHE A 103 5.07 7.71 -13.57
CA PHE A 103 5.01 6.50 -12.75
C PHE A 103 3.91 6.58 -11.70
N PHE A 104 3.78 7.71 -10.99
CA PHE A 104 2.71 7.91 -10.01
C PHE A 104 1.33 7.69 -10.64
N VAL A 105 1.05 8.32 -11.78
CA VAL A 105 -0.25 8.22 -12.44
C VAL A 105 -0.50 6.80 -12.95
N THR A 106 0.45 6.21 -13.69
CA THR A 106 0.27 4.87 -14.27
C THR A 106 0.17 3.79 -13.19
N PHE A 107 1.06 3.81 -12.19
CA PHE A 107 1.02 2.86 -11.07
C PHE A 107 -0.27 3.01 -10.26
N THR A 108 -0.63 4.24 -9.86
CA THR A 108 -1.84 4.49 -9.07
C THR A 108 -3.10 4.07 -9.81
N TYR A 109 -3.19 4.40 -11.11
CA TYR A 109 -4.28 3.96 -11.96
C TYR A 109 -4.40 2.43 -11.99
N THR A 110 -3.30 1.70 -12.24
CA THR A 110 -3.37 0.23 -12.40
C THR A 110 -3.92 -0.52 -11.20
N TRP A 111 -3.55 -0.18 -9.96
CA TRP A 111 -4.10 -0.88 -8.79
C TRP A 111 -5.47 -0.34 -8.36
N LEU A 112 -5.89 0.85 -8.82
CA LEU A 112 -7.25 1.38 -8.60
C LEU A 112 -8.31 0.77 -9.53
N ILE A 113 -7.91 0.08 -10.61
CA ILE A 113 -8.84 -0.56 -11.54
C ILE A 113 -9.70 -1.62 -10.84
N ASP A 114 -9.07 -2.45 -9.99
CA ASP A 114 -9.73 -3.56 -9.32
C ASP A 114 -9.34 -3.63 -7.84
N LEU A 115 -10.35 -3.48 -6.99
CA LEU A 115 -10.31 -3.50 -5.54
C LEU A 115 -9.74 -4.83 -4.98
N THR A 116 -9.94 -5.94 -5.69
CA THR A 116 -9.53 -7.28 -5.23
C THR A 116 -8.01 -7.42 -5.10
N TYR A 117 -7.24 -6.56 -5.77
CA TYR A 117 -5.78 -6.51 -5.66
C TYR A 117 -5.27 -5.43 -4.68
N TYR A 118 -6.15 -4.85 -3.85
CA TYR A 118 -5.74 -3.84 -2.87
C TYR A 118 -4.67 -4.37 -1.91
N LEU A 119 -3.57 -3.64 -1.83
CA LEU A 119 -2.52 -3.83 -0.82
C LEU A 119 -2.11 -2.46 -0.28
N ASN A 120 -1.92 -2.35 1.04
CA ASN A 120 -1.34 -1.13 1.65
C ASN A 120 0.01 -0.76 1.01
N HIS A 121 0.69 -1.73 0.40
CA HIS A 121 2.00 -1.56 -0.21
C HIS A 121 1.93 -0.84 -1.55
N TYR A 122 0.90 -1.13 -2.36
CA TYR A 122 0.62 -0.36 -3.57
C TYR A 122 0.22 1.08 -3.24
N TYR A 123 -0.53 1.25 -2.15
CA TYR A 123 -0.81 2.57 -1.62
C TYR A 123 0.47 3.32 -1.19
N PHE A 124 1.39 2.67 -0.47
CA PHE A 124 2.68 3.25 -0.11
C PHE A 124 3.54 3.63 -1.32
N VAL A 125 3.64 2.76 -2.33
CA VAL A 125 4.40 3.05 -3.56
C VAL A 125 3.85 4.28 -4.27
N SER A 126 2.52 4.40 -4.36
CA SER A 126 1.85 5.56 -4.94
C SER A 126 2.19 6.84 -4.18
N ILE A 127 2.15 6.81 -2.84
CA ILE A 127 2.55 7.96 -2.02
C ILE A 127 4.04 8.29 -2.21
N ALA A 128 4.92 7.30 -2.19
CA ALA A 128 6.35 7.52 -2.37
C ALA A 128 6.64 8.17 -3.74
N ALA A 129 6.01 7.67 -4.81
CA ALA A 129 6.09 8.26 -6.14
C ALA A 129 5.55 9.71 -6.17
N PHE A 130 4.40 9.96 -5.53
CA PHE A 130 3.86 11.31 -5.38
C PHE A 130 4.83 12.26 -4.68
N LEU A 131 5.40 11.85 -3.54
CA LEU A 131 6.38 12.65 -2.79
C LEU A 131 7.65 12.91 -3.61
N MET A 132 8.05 11.96 -4.46
CA MET A 132 9.20 12.11 -5.36
C MET A 132 9.02 13.21 -6.41
N ILE A 133 7.79 13.52 -6.84
CA ILE A 133 7.52 14.63 -7.78
C ILE A 133 8.07 15.97 -7.24
N TRP A 134 7.99 16.16 -5.93
CA TRP A 134 8.22 17.45 -5.27
C TRP A 134 9.67 17.68 -4.81
N VAL A 135 10.52 16.66 -4.85
CA VAL A 135 11.91 16.73 -4.37
C VAL A 135 12.92 16.77 -5.51
N PRO A 136 14.12 17.37 -5.33
CA PRO A 136 15.10 17.46 -6.41
C PRO A 136 16.08 16.27 -6.42
N ALA A 137 15.59 15.02 -6.46
CA ALA A 137 16.45 13.83 -6.34
C ALA A 137 17.32 13.55 -7.58
N ASN A 138 17.11 14.30 -8.66
CA ASN A 138 17.97 14.32 -9.86
C ASN A 138 19.15 15.29 -9.74
N GLY A 139 19.33 15.99 -8.62
CA GLY A 139 20.41 16.96 -8.43
C GLY A 139 21.82 16.37 -8.33
N ARG A 140 21.98 15.04 -8.37
CA ARG A 140 23.28 14.36 -8.42
C ARG A 140 23.10 12.93 -8.94
N PHE A 141 24.15 12.37 -9.55
CA PHE A 141 24.19 11.01 -10.10
C PHE A 141 22.98 10.71 -11.02
N SER A 142 22.70 11.60 -11.96
CA SER A 142 21.52 11.54 -12.83
C SER A 142 21.86 11.89 -14.28
N LEU A 143 21.06 11.40 -15.22
CA LEU A 143 21.16 11.82 -16.62
C LEU A 143 20.75 13.28 -16.81
N ASP A 144 19.74 13.76 -16.07
CA ASP A 144 19.37 15.17 -16.05
C ASP A 144 20.58 16.06 -15.68
N GLY A 145 21.31 15.74 -14.62
CA GLY A 145 22.47 16.51 -14.20
C GLY A 145 23.65 16.45 -15.18
N ARG A 146 23.75 15.38 -15.97
CA ARG A 146 24.73 15.25 -17.06
C ARG A 146 24.41 16.20 -18.22
N PHE A 147 23.15 16.24 -18.66
CA PHE A 147 22.72 17.06 -19.80
C PHE A 147 22.37 18.50 -19.41
N ARG A 148 22.07 18.75 -18.13
CA ARG A 148 21.68 20.04 -17.54
C ARG A 148 22.45 20.27 -16.23
N PRO A 149 23.74 20.65 -16.32
CA PRO A 149 24.59 20.85 -15.14
C PRO A 149 24.04 21.85 -14.13
N GLU A 150 23.16 22.77 -14.53
CA GLU A 150 22.50 23.74 -13.67
C GLU A 150 21.57 23.12 -12.61
N LEU A 151 21.16 21.86 -12.78
CA LEU A 151 20.34 21.12 -11.83
C LEU A 151 21.16 20.53 -10.67
N LEU A 152 22.47 20.40 -10.87
CA LEU A 152 23.39 19.76 -9.94
C LEU A 152 23.51 20.52 -8.62
N ARG A 153 23.60 19.78 -7.51
CA ARG A 153 23.69 20.35 -6.16
C ARG A 153 24.33 19.38 -5.18
N GLU A 154 25.08 19.93 -4.22
CA GLU A 154 25.60 19.16 -3.08
C GLU A 154 24.56 18.99 -1.98
N ASN A 155 23.74 20.03 -1.78
CA ASN A 155 22.84 20.15 -0.65
C ASN A 155 21.39 20.38 -1.10
N VAL A 156 20.46 19.95 -0.25
CA VAL A 156 19.01 20.14 -0.36
C VAL A 156 18.44 20.57 0.99
N PRO A 157 17.23 21.13 1.05
CA PRO A 157 16.56 21.37 2.32
C PRO A 157 16.34 20.07 3.06
N ARG A 158 16.53 20.09 4.37
CA ARG A 158 16.27 18.96 5.23
C ARG A 158 14.90 18.30 5.00
N TRP A 159 13.85 19.09 4.74
CA TRP A 159 12.50 18.55 4.54
C TRP A 159 12.43 17.52 3.41
N THR A 160 13.22 17.65 2.34
CA THR A 160 13.15 16.74 1.18
C THR A 160 13.56 15.31 1.52
N ILE A 161 14.33 15.12 2.58
CA ILE A 161 14.70 13.81 3.12
C ILE A 161 13.70 13.39 4.21
N LEU A 162 13.29 14.33 5.05
CA LEU A 162 12.40 14.05 6.18
C LEU A 162 11.04 13.53 5.73
N ILE A 163 10.45 14.01 4.64
CA ILE A 163 9.13 13.54 4.18
C ILE A 163 9.08 12.02 3.98
N PHE A 164 10.15 11.40 3.47
CA PHE A 164 10.21 9.95 3.27
C PHE A 164 10.40 9.22 4.60
N LYS A 165 11.24 9.76 5.50
CA LYS A 165 11.39 9.22 6.86
C LYS A 165 10.06 9.23 7.62
N TRP A 166 9.33 10.33 7.54
CA TRP A 166 8.02 10.49 8.16
C TRP A 166 6.99 9.55 7.56
N GLN A 167 6.91 9.44 6.23
CA GLN A 167 5.97 8.51 5.60
C GLN A 167 6.25 7.05 6.01
N ILE A 168 7.52 6.62 5.99
CA ILE A 168 7.89 5.27 6.43
C ILE A 168 7.59 5.07 7.93
N ALA A 169 7.82 6.08 8.76
CA ALA A 169 7.48 6.05 10.18
C ALA A 169 5.98 5.89 10.41
N ILE A 170 5.14 6.60 9.66
CA ILE A 170 3.68 6.44 9.73
C ILE A 170 3.28 5.00 9.41
N VAL A 171 3.79 4.42 8.32
CA VAL A 171 3.46 3.04 7.94
C VAL A 171 3.80 2.05 9.05
N TYR A 172 5.03 2.10 9.58
CA TYR A 172 5.46 1.18 10.63
C TYR A 172 4.71 1.37 11.95
N ILE A 173 4.61 2.62 12.41
CA ILE A 173 3.95 2.91 13.69
C ILE A 173 2.48 2.50 13.64
N TYR A 174 1.77 2.79 12.55
CA TYR A 174 0.37 2.36 12.42
C TYR A 174 0.24 0.84 12.30
N ALA A 175 1.15 0.17 11.59
CA ALA A 175 1.16 -1.29 11.54
C ALA A 175 1.34 -1.92 12.93
N GLY A 176 2.13 -1.29 13.81
CA GLY A 176 2.31 -1.70 15.20
C GLY A 176 1.11 -1.35 16.08
N LEU A 177 0.59 -0.12 16.00
CA LEU A 177 -0.59 0.32 16.74
C LEU A 177 -1.82 -0.55 16.44
N ALA A 178 -2.01 -0.91 15.17
CA ALA A 178 -3.13 -1.74 14.76
C ALA A 178 -3.06 -3.18 15.31
N LYS A 179 -1.86 -3.65 15.71
CA LYS A 179 -1.63 -4.93 16.38
C LYS A 179 -1.92 -4.88 17.89
N ILE A 180 -2.19 -3.70 18.46
CA ILE A 180 -2.57 -3.56 19.88
C ILE A 180 -4.06 -3.87 20.01
N ASN A 181 -4.38 -5.16 19.99
CA ASN A 181 -5.73 -5.68 20.23
C ASN A 181 -5.64 -7.09 20.84
N TYR A 182 -6.75 -7.56 21.42
CA TYR A 182 -6.80 -8.85 22.13
C TYR A 182 -6.48 -10.04 21.22
N ASP A 183 -7.09 -10.08 20.03
CA ASP A 183 -6.88 -11.16 19.06
C ASP A 183 -5.40 -11.33 18.72
N TRP A 184 -4.72 -10.22 18.43
CA TRP A 184 -3.32 -10.25 18.10
C TRP A 184 -2.46 -10.58 19.33
N LEU A 185 -2.50 -9.77 20.40
CA LEU A 185 -1.54 -9.86 21.50
C LEU A 185 -1.73 -11.06 22.42
N ILE A 186 -2.98 -11.45 22.66
CA ILE A 186 -3.31 -12.46 23.68
C ILE A 186 -3.74 -13.76 23.01
N ALA A 187 -4.69 -13.69 22.07
CA ALA A 187 -5.13 -14.89 21.38
C ALA A 187 -4.09 -15.39 20.36
N ALA A 188 -3.13 -14.54 19.97
CA ALA A 188 -2.15 -14.79 18.92
C ALA A 188 -2.81 -15.18 17.58
N LEU A 189 -3.96 -14.60 17.30
CA LEU A 189 -4.71 -14.76 16.06
C LEU A 189 -4.44 -13.57 15.14
N PRO A 190 -4.29 -13.81 13.84
CA PRO A 190 -4.34 -15.11 13.15
C PRO A 190 -3.01 -15.88 13.13
N LEU A 191 -1.97 -15.46 13.85
CA LEU A 191 -0.65 -16.12 13.81
C LEU A 191 -0.68 -17.62 14.19
N LYS A 192 -1.59 -18.05 15.07
CA LYS A 192 -1.83 -19.47 15.39
C LYS A 192 -2.30 -20.30 14.19
N ILE A 193 -2.85 -19.66 13.17
CA ILE A 193 -3.24 -20.29 11.90
C ILE A 193 -2.04 -20.23 10.93
N TRP A 194 -1.44 -19.05 10.78
CA TRP A 194 -0.43 -18.79 9.76
C TRP A 194 0.93 -19.44 10.02
N VAL A 195 1.41 -19.41 11.26
CA VAL A 195 2.76 -19.91 11.60
C VAL A 195 2.84 -21.43 11.37
N PRO A 196 1.93 -22.27 11.89
CA PRO A 196 1.97 -23.70 11.65
C PRO A 196 1.77 -24.09 10.18
N ALA A 197 1.00 -23.32 9.41
CA ALA A 197 0.81 -23.55 7.97
C ALA A 197 2.12 -23.42 7.16
N ASN A 198 3.16 -22.82 7.74
CA ASN A 198 4.47 -22.60 7.13
C ASN A 198 5.57 -23.50 7.73
N ASP A 199 5.22 -24.62 8.37
CA ASP A 199 6.17 -25.54 9.04
C ASP A 199 7.16 -26.26 8.09
N LYS A 200 6.96 -26.13 6.77
CA LYS A 200 7.84 -26.66 5.72
C LYS A 200 8.90 -25.67 5.24
N LEU A 201 8.91 -24.43 5.74
CA LEU A 201 9.90 -23.44 5.33
C LEU A 201 11.33 -23.89 5.71
N PRO A 202 12.32 -23.72 4.81
CA PRO A 202 13.70 -24.03 5.12
C PRO A 202 14.19 -23.27 6.36
N LEU A 203 15.01 -23.92 7.19
CA LEU A 203 15.65 -23.40 8.41
C LEU A 203 14.70 -23.05 9.58
N VAL A 204 13.54 -22.44 9.32
CA VAL A 204 12.63 -21.93 10.37
C VAL A 204 11.39 -22.79 10.59
N GLY A 205 10.99 -23.61 9.60
CA GLY A 205 9.81 -24.47 9.67
C GLY A 205 9.74 -25.37 10.92
N PRO A 206 10.84 -26.03 11.36
CA PRO A 206 10.83 -26.85 12.57
C PRO A 206 10.45 -26.08 13.85
N ILE A 207 10.81 -24.79 13.93
CA ILE A 207 10.50 -23.93 15.07
C ILE A 207 9.01 -23.56 15.06
N PHE A 208 8.40 -23.38 13.88
CA PHE A 208 7.00 -22.98 13.73
C PHE A 208 6.00 -24.00 14.29
N ARG A 209 6.44 -25.23 14.57
CA ARG A 209 5.63 -26.27 15.23
C ARG A 209 5.45 -26.04 16.73
N TRP A 210 6.26 -25.18 17.35
CA TRP A 210 6.20 -24.97 18.79
C TRP A 210 5.04 -24.03 19.15
N GLU A 211 4.20 -24.45 20.09
CA GLU A 211 2.94 -23.76 20.45
C GLU A 211 3.13 -22.31 20.92
N ILE A 212 4.29 -21.98 21.48
CA ILE A 212 4.61 -20.64 21.98
C ILE A 212 4.97 -19.64 20.87
N ILE A 213 5.36 -20.11 19.68
CA ILE A 213 5.93 -19.26 18.61
C ILE A 213 4.93 -18.27 18.05
N PRO A 214 3.65 -18.62 17.79
CA PRO A 214 2.64 -17.64 17.40
C PRO A 214 2.51 -16.48 18.39
N LEU A 215 2.53 -16.75 19.70
CA LEU A 215 2.42 -15.73 20.73
C LEU A 215 3.68 -14.84 20.78
N LEU A 216 4.86 -15.43 20.67
CA LEU A 216 6.10 -14.64 20.58
C LEU A 216 6.12 -13.76 19.32
N PHE A 217 5.70 -14.30 18.18
CA PHE A 217 5.63 -13.56 16.92
C PHE A 217 4.63 -12.41 16.99
N SER A 218 3.54 -12.58 17.73
CA SER A 218 2.57 -11.52 17.97
C SER A 218 3.21 -10.31 18.68
N TRP A 219 3.81 -10.54 19.86
CA TRP A 219 4.43 -9.48 20.65
C TRP A 219 5.64 -8.87 19.96
N ILE A 220 6.50 -9.71 19.38
CA ILE A 220 7.67 -9.26 18.62
C ILE A 220 7.21 -8.44 17.42
N GLY A 221 6.23 -8.90 16.64
CA GLY A 221 5.73 -8.19 15.47
C GLY A 221 5.14 -6.81 15.82
N MET A 222 4.35 -6.73 16.90
CA MET A 222 3.80 -5.46 17.39
C MET A 222 4.91 -4.51 17.84
N LEU A 223 5.79 -4.95 18.74
CA LEU A 223 6.87 -4.11 19.27
C LEU A 223 7.86 -3.69 18.18
N TYR A 224 8.14 -4.59 17.26
CA TYR A 224 8.98 -4.34 16.09
C TYR A 224 8.40 -3.21 15.26
N ASP A 225 7.16 -3.34 14.78
CA ASP A 225 6.54 -2.34 13.92
C ASP A 225 6.42 -0.99 14.63
N ALA A 226 6.05 -0.99 15.91
CA ALA A 226 5.89 0.24 16.70
C ALA A 226 7.23 0.97 16.96
N THR A 227 8.36 0.26 16.98
CA THR A 227 9.63 0.83 17.46
C THR A 227 10.77 0.88 16.44
N ILE A 228 10.71 0.12 15.34
CA ILE A 228 11.84 -0.07 14.41
C ILE A 228 12.38 1.25 13.86
N VAL A 229 11.52 2.23 13.60
CA VAL A 229 11.93 3.53 13.05
C VAL A 229 12.75 4.38 14.03
N PHE A 230 12.55 4.21 15.34
CA PHE A 230 13.41 4.84 16.35
C PHE A 230 14.78 4.18 16.38
N TRP A 231 14.84 2.84 16.31
CA TRP A 231 16.09 2.07 16.28
C TRP A 231 16.92 2.31 15.01
N LEU A 232 16.28 2.50 13.86
CA LEU A 232 16.93 2.90 12.61
C LEU A 232 17.44 4.35 12.67
N SER A 233 16.72 5.23 13.37
CA SER A 233 17.10 6.62 13.55
C SER A 233 18.28 6.79 14.52
N TRP A 234 18.37 5.94 15.54
CA TRP A 234 19.43 5.97 16.54
C TRP A 234 20.73 5.35 16.02
N LYS A 235 21.78 6.19 15.94
CA LYS A 235 23.06 5.83 15.31
C LYS A 235 23.70 4.54 15.85
N PRO A 236 23.76 4.27 17.17
CA PRO A 236 24.39 3.07 17.71
C PRO A 236 23.67 1.76 17.32
N THR A 237 22.34 1.80 17.20
CA THR A 237 21.53 0.60 16.94
C THR A 237 21.25 0.36 15.47
N ARG A 238 21.45 1.36 14.61
CA ARG A 238 21.01 1.35 13.21
C ARG A 238 21.39 0.09 12.42
N LEU A 239 22.62 -0.41 12.56
CA LEU A 239 23.04 -1.59 11.80
C LEU A 239 22.26 -2.82 12.23
N LEU A 240 22.15 -3.06 13.54
CA LEU A 240 21.37 -4.17 14.09
C LEU A 240 19.87 -4.02 13.75
N ALA A 241 19.33 -2.81 13.85
CA ALA A 241 17.97 -2.51 13.43
C ALA A 241 17.76 -2.83 11.95
N TYR A 242 18.67 -2.44 11.07
CA TYR A 242 18.57 -2.76 9.65
C TYR A 242 18.70 -4.26 9.35
N LEU A 243 19.57 -5.00 10.05
CA LEU A 243 19.60 -6.46 9.95
C LEU A 243 18.26 -7.08 10.34
N SER A 244 17.61 -6.56 11.39
CA SER A 244 16.26 -6.99 11.76
C SER A 244 15.20 -6.63 10.71
N VAL A 245 15.34 -5.53 9.96
CA VAL A 245 14.50 -5.20 8.78
C VAL A 245 14.62 -6.26 7.70
N ILE A 246 15.83 -6.69 7.38
CA ILE A 246 16.04 -7.75 6.39
C ILE A 246 15.40 -9.06 6.85
N ILE A 247 15.63 -9.45 8.11
CA ILE A 247 15.11 -10.70 8.67
C ILE A 247 13.58 -10.67 8.72
N PHE A 248 12.99 -9.60 9.26
CA PHE A 248 11.54 -9.46 9.38
C PHE A 248 10.86 -9.54 8.01
N HIS A 249 11.28 -8.69 7.06
CA HIS A 249 10.68 -8.66 5.72
C HIS A 249 10.97 -9.93 4.91
N GLY A 250 12.14 -10.54 5.12
CA GLY A 250 12.48 -11.83 4.53
C GLY A 250 11.54 -12.94 5.01
N LEU A 251 11.34 -13.05 6.33
CA LEU A 251 10.41 -14.02 6.92
C LEU A 251 8.98 -13.79 6.45
N THR A 252 8.48 -12.55 6.49
CA THR A 252 7.13 -12.24 6.01
C THR A 252 6.97 -12.51 4.52
N GLY A 253 8.00 -12.23 3.71
CA GLY A 253 7.98 -12.51 2.28
C GLY A 253 8.03 -14.00 1.93
N MET A 254 8.58 -14.84 2.82
CA MET A 254 8.54 -16.30 2.67
C MET A 254 7.22 -16.90 3.12
N MET A 255 6.61 -16.34 4.17
CA MET A 255 5.34 -16.84 4.73
C MET A 255 4.10 -16.37 3.96
N PHE A 256 4.15 -15.18 3.37
CA PHE A 256 2.98 -14.51 2.82
C PHE A 256 3.22 -14.04 1.39
N GLN A 257 2.20 -14.16 0.54
CA GLN A 257 2.23 -13.68 -0.84
C GLN A 257 1.97 -12.17 -0.92
N ILE A 258 2.91 -11.36 -0.42
CA ILE A 258 2.79 -9.88 -0.33
C ILE A 258 3.54 -9.12 -1.44
N GLY A 259 3.80 -9.80 -2.55
CA GLY A 259 4.42 -9.21 -3.75
C GLY A 259 5.83 -8.66 -3.53
N VAL A 260 6.13 -7.51 -4.14
CA VAL A 260 7.48 -6.89 -4.11
C VAL A 260 7.79 -6.16 -2.78
N PHE A 261 6.83 -6.12 -1.86
CA PHE A 261 6.92 -5.26 -0.68
C PHE A 261 8.14 -5.49 0.22
N PRO A 262 8.56 -6.73 0.52
CA PRO A 262 9.78 -6.96 1.30
C PRO A 262 10.97 -6.19 0.74
N LEU A 263 11.15 -6.21 -0.59
CA LEU A 263 12.23 -5.50 -1.28
C LEU A 263 12.05 -3.98 -1.19
N VAL A 264 10.81 -3.49 -1.33
CA VAL A 264 10.50 -2.07 -1.22
C VAL A 264 10.86 -1.54 0.17
N MET A 265 10.47 -2.23 1.25
CA MET A 265 10.72 -1.74 2.61
C MET A 265 12.18 -1.90 3.03
N ILE A 266 12.82 -3.02 2.69
CA ILE A 266 14.26 -3.19 2.90
C ILE A 266 15.03 -2.07 2.20
N GLY A 267 14.69 -1.76 0.94
CA GLY A 267 15.33 -0.68 0.20
C GLY A 267 15.01 0.72 0.73
N ALA A 268 13.74 1.01 1.00
CA ALA A 268 13.28 2.33 1.42
C ALA A 268 13.86 2.76 2.77
N THR A 269 14.07 1.81 3.70
CA THR A 269 14.64 2.09 5.03
C THR A 269 16.11 2.53 4.99
N TRP A 270 16.80 2.44 3.84
CA TRP A 270 18.13 3.02 3.67
C TRP A 270 18.13 4.53 3.91
N ILE A 271 17.01 5.23 3.73
CA ILE A 271 16.91 6.67 3.99
C ILE A 271 17.27 7.03 5.46
N PHE A 272 17.18 6.09 6.40
CA PHE A 272 17.55 6.29 7.80
C PHE A 272 19.06 6.24 8.06
N PHE A 273 19.86 5.82 7.07
CA PHE A 273 21.32 5.75 7.20
C PHE A 273 21.98 7.12 7.24
N SER A 274 23.21 7.13 7.76
CA SER A 274 23.99 8.36 7.91
C SER A 274 24.39 8.93 6.55
N GLU A 275 24.49 10.25 6.46
CA GLU A 275 24.99 10.96 5.28
C GLU A 275 26.31 10.36 4.75
N ARG A 276 27.26 10.02 5.64
CA ARG A 276 28.53 9.37 5.27
C ARG A 276 28.36 8.03 4.53
N PHE A 277 27.35 7.25 4.88
CA PHE A 277 27.05 5.98 4.20
C PHE A 277 26.63 6.24 2.76
N HIS A 278 25.67 7.16 2.58
CA HIS A 278 25.17 7.52 1.26
C HIS A 278 26.26 8.16 0.40
N GLU A 279 27.09 9.04 0.96
CA GLU A 279 28.22 9.64 0.25
C GLU A 279 29.22 8.59 -0.23
N ARG A 280 29.60 7.62 0.63
CA ARG A 280 30.49 6.52 0.24
C ARG A 280 29.91 5.67 -0.88
N LEU A 281 28.62 5.35 -0.79
CA LEU A 281 27.92 4.57 -1.81
C LEU A 281 27.91 5.31 -3.15
N LEU A 282 27.53 6.59 -3.16
CA LEU A 282 27.50 7.39 -4.38
C LEU A 282 28.89 7.59 -4.97
N GLN A 283 29.91 7.87 -4.15
CA GLN A 283 31.30 7.98 -4.64
C GLN A 283 31.79 6.67 -5.25
N TRP A 284 31.42 5.51 -4.68
CA TRP A 284 31.74 4.21 -5.25
C TRP A 284 31.04 4.01 -6.61
N LEU A 285 29.75 4.34 -6.70
CA LEU A 285 28.98 4.28 -7.95
C LEU A 285 29.55 5.22 -9.03
N GLU A 286 29.87 6.47 -8.68
CA GLU A 286 30.45 7.48 -9.56
C GLU A 286 31.80 7.03 -10.14
N ARG A 287 32.60 6.27 -9.37
CA ARG A 287 33.87 5.68 -9.86
C ARG A 287 33.64 4.52 -10.82
N LYS A 288 32.63 3.69 -10.56
CA LYS A 288 32.33 2.49 -11.36
C LYS A 288 31.54 2.79 -12.64
N LEU A 289 30.74 3.84 -12.63
CA LEU A 289 29.88 4.26 -13.74
C LEU A 289 30.29 5.66 -14.21
N PRO A 290 31.42 5.78 -14.95
CA PRO A 290 31.98 7.07 -15.39
C PRO A 290 31.09 7.82 -16.38
N LEU A 291 30.02 7.17 -16.90
CA LEU A 291 28.99 7.79 -17.71
C LEU A 291 28.21 8.90 -16.96
N VAL A 292 28.37 9.00 -15.63
CA VAL A 292 27.77 10.04 -14.79
C VAL A 292 28.86 10.76 -13.98
N LYS A 293 29.96 11.17 -14.63
CA LYS A 293 30.92 12.09 -14.00
C LYS A 293 30.24 13.44 -13.78
N THR A 294 29.90 13.72 -12.53
CA THR A 294 29.30 14.98 -12.12
C THR A 294 30.40 16.05 -12.11
N PRO A 295 30.33 17.12 -12.93
CA PRO A 295 31.29 18.21 -12.88
C PRO A 295 31.30 18.89 -11.49
N ILE A 296 32.37 19.64 -11.20
CA ILE A 296 32.56 20.34 -9.93
C ILE A 296 31.29 21.16 -9.61
N LEU A 297 30.68 20.83 -8.48
CA LEU A 297 29.40 21.39 -8.05
C LEU A 297 29.62 22.87 -7.70
N THR A 298 29.12 23.77 -8.54
CA THR A 298 29.07 25.19 -8.17
C THR A 298 27.99 25.36 -7.12
N GLN A 299 28.34 25.91 -5.96
CA GLN A 299 27.37 26.23 -4.90
C GLN A 299 26.42 27.33 -5.40
N LYS A 300 25.32 26.92 -6.06
CA LYS A 300 24.20 27.84 -6.29
C LYS A 300 23.48 28.09 -4.98
N GLN A 301 23.23 29.36 -4.71
CA GLN A 301 22.45 29.80 -3.56
C GLN A 301 21.08 29.11 -3.56
N PHE A 302 20.70 28.55 -2.43
CA PHE A 302 19.49 27.77 -2.30
C PHE A 302 18.25 28.68 -2.45
N LYS A 303 17.44 28.47 -3.49
CA LYS A 303 16.11 29.09 -3.57
C LYS A 303 15.18 28.40 -2.58
N HIS A 304 14.74 29.15 -1.57
CA HIS A 304 13.79 28.67 -0.59
C HIS A 304 12.56 28.02 -1.21
N SER A 305 12.09 26.94 -0.59
CA SER A 305 10.85 26.28 -1.03
C SER A 305 9.66 27.22 -0.84
N SER A 306 8.71 27.13 -1.76
CA SER A 306 7.50 27.94 -1.70
C SER A 306 6.61 27.53 -0.53
N ARG A 307 5.86 28.48 0.04
CA ARG A 307 4.90 28.23 1.14
C ARG A 307 3.83 27.21 0.76
N TRP A 308 3.40 27.18 -0.50
CA TRP A 308 2.36 26.23 -0.95
C TRP A 308 2.82 24.76 -0.82
N ILE A 309 4.12 24.47 -0.95
CA ILE A 309 4.65 23.10 -0.76
C ILE A 309 4.42 22.66 0.69
N TYR A 310 4.59 23.56 1.65
CA TYR A 310 4.32 23.26 3.05
C TYR A 310 2.83 23.03 3.31
N CYS A 311 1.94 23.81 2.69
CA CYS A 311 0.50 23.56 2.76
C CYS A 311 0.15 22.18 2.19
N LEU A 312 0.69 21.83 1.02
CA LEU A 312 0.48 20.51 0.40
C LEU A 312 0.95 19.38 1.30
N LEU A 313 2.18 19.48 1.84
CA LEU A 313 2.74 18.46 2.73
C LEU A 313 1.96 18.38 4.05
N ALA A 314 1.51 19.51 4.60
CA ALA A 314 0.69 19.53 5.80
C ALA A 314 -0.65 18.83 5.56
N LEU A 315 -1.33 19.11 4.44
CA LEU A 315 -2.56 18.42 4.06
C LEU A 315 -2.33 16.91 3.89
N HIS A 316 -1.26 16.54 3.16
CA HIS A 316 -0.88 15.14 2.97
C HIS A 316 -0.68 14.42 4.29
N PHE A 317 0.19 14.94 5.17
CA PHE A 317 0.47 14.27 6.44
C PHE A 317 -0.70 14.32 7.42
N ALA A 318 -1.54 15.37 7.39
CA ALA A 318 -2.78 15.39 8.15
C ALA A 318 -3.72 14.26 7.69
N PHE A 319 -3.89 14.06 6.38
CA PHE A 319 -4.66 12.94 5.85
C PHE A 319 -4.05 11.60 6.27
N GLN A 320 -2.74 11.42 6.11
CA GLN A 320 -2.02 10.19 6.46
C GLN A 320 -2.12 9.83 7.94
N LEU A 321 -2.27 10.82 8.83
CA LEU A 321 -2.42 10.60 10.25
C LEU A 321 -3.89 10.41 10.64
N LEU A 322 -4.82 11.21 10.12
CA LEU A 322 -6.21 11.23 10.57
C LEU A 322 -7.06 10.15 9.88
N PHE A 323 -6.92 9.98 8.56
CA PHE A 323 -7.79 9.12 7.76
C PHE A 323 -7.76 7.63 8.16
N PRO A 324 -6.61 7.05 8.57
CA PRO A 324 -6.59 5.69 9.09
C PRO A 324 -7.48 5.45 10.32
N TRP A 325 -7.80 6.48 11.11
CA TRP A 325 -8.64 6.38 12.31
C TRP A 325 -10.14 6.49 12.04
N ARG A 326 -10.55 6.73 10.80
CA ARG A 326 -11.97 6.90 10.45
C ARG A 326 -12.85 5.70 10.84
N TYR A 327 -12.26 4.52 11.01
CA TYR A 327 -12.96 3.33 11.49
C TYR A 327 -13.63 3.55 12.86
N LEU A 328 -13.11 4.47 13.69
CA LEU A 328 -13.72 4.82 14.99
C LEU A 328 -15.09 5.49 14.87
N LEU A 329 -15.46 5.95 13.67
CA LEU A 329 -16.76 6.55 13.40
C LEU A 329 -17.85 5.50 13.11
N TYR A 330 -17.46 4.23 12.99
CA TYR A 330 -18.36 3.12 12.68
C TYR A 330 -18.48 2.18 13.89
N PRO A 331 -19.69 1.75 14.25
CA PRO A 331 -19.88 0.73 15.28
C PRO A 331 -19.52 -0.67 14.75
N GLY A 332 -19.37 -1.62 15.66
CA GLY A 332 -19.13 -3.02 15.32
C GLY A 332 -17.66 -3.39 15.16
N ASN A 333 -17.42 -4.64 14.73
CA ASN A 333 -16.08 -5.17 14.58
C ASN A 333 -15.50 -4.77 13.21
N LEU A 334 -14.38 -4.02 13.22
CA LEU A 334 -13.70 -3.55 12.01
C LEU A 334 -13.34 -4.66 11.03
N PHE A 335 -12.89 -5.82 11.50
CA PHE A 335 -12.51 -6.92 10.60
C PHE A 335 -13.73 -7.63 10.01
N TRP A 336 -14.91 -7.46 10.63
CA TRP A 336 -16.17 -7.99 10.13
C TRP A 336 -16.81 -7.05 9.09
N THR A 337 -17.05 -5.79 9.45
CA THR A 337 -17.73 -4.82 8.58
C THR A 337 -16.80 -4.21 7.52
N GLU A 338 -15.50 -4.17 7.81
CA GLU A 338 -14.45 -3.54 7.00
C GLU A 338 -14.62 -2.04 6.75
N GLU A 339 -15.52 -1.40 7.50
CA GLU A 339 -15.75 0.04 7.42
C GLU A 339 -14.54 0.80 7.95
N GLY A 340 -13.85 1.50 7.05
CA GLY A 340 -12.62 2.20 7.41
C GLY A 340 -11.35 1.35 7.34
N TYR A 341 -11.42 0.09 6.87
CA TYR A 341 -10.26 -0.82 6.87
C TYR A 341 -9.18 -0.44 5.83
N ARG A 342 -9.56 -0.15 4.58
CA ARG A 342 -8.59 0.23 3.54
C ARG A 342 -7.98 1.61 3.81
N PHE A 343 -6.78 1.87 3.28
CA PHE A 343 -6.02 3.12 3.48
C PHE A 343 -5.71 3.46 4.94
N SER A 344 -5.61 2.45 5.81
CA SER A 344 -5.40 2.64 7.26
C SER A 344 -4.10 2.06 7.80
N TRP A 345 -3.18 1.65 6.92
CA TRP A 345 -1.87 1.04 7.29
C TRP A 345 -1.98 -0.23 8.15
N ARG A 346 -3.16 -0.87 8.13
CA ARG A 346 -3.44 -2.15 8.77
C ARG A 346 -2.92 -3.29 7.91
N VAL A 347 -1.82 -3.91 8.34
CA VAL A 347 -1.14 -4.97 7.58
C VAL A 347 -1.14 -6.25 8.40
N MET A 348 -1.69 -7.32 7.80
CA MET A 348 -1.70 -8.69 8.34
C MET A 348 -2.31 -8.78 9.74
N LEU A 349 -3.59 -8.45 9.88
CA LEU A 349 -4.30 -8.43 11.19
C LEU A 349 -5.43 -9.45 11.32
N MET A 350 -5.86 -10.05 10.21
CA MET A 350 -7.00 -10.97 10.21
C MET A 350 -6.78 -12.10 9.22
N GLU A 351 -7.28 -13.28 9.59
CA GLU A 351 -7.60 -14.36 8.66
C GLU A 351 -9.12 -14.37 8.51
N LYS A 352 -9.59 -14.08 7.31
CA LYS A 352 -11.02 -14.03 6.96
C LYS A 352 -11.23 -14.89 5.73
N ALA A 353 -12.26 -15.72 5.76
CA ALA A 353 -12.62 -16.59 4.64
C ALA A 353 -14.13 -16.75 4.61
N GLY A 354 -14.71 -16.79 3.41
CA GLY A 354 -16.15 -16.89 3.25
C GLY A 354 -16.58 -17.70 2.04
N THR A 355 -17.86 -18.01 2.03
CA THR A 355 -18.58 -18.68 0.94
C THR A 355 -19.82 -17.85 0.66
N ALA A 356 -20.04 -17.49 -0.59
CA ALA A 356 -21.14 -16.62 -1.00
C ALA A 356 -21.91 -17.24 -2.17
N THR A 357 -23.21 -17.46 -1.97
CA THR A 357 -24.11 -17.95 -3.01
C THR A 357 -25.14 -16.87 -3.34
N PHE A 358 -25.20 -16.46 -4.60
CA PHE A 358 -26.13 -15.44 -5.07
C PHE A 358 -27.36 -16.06 -5.72
N TYR A 359 -28.49 -15.37 -5.57
CA TYR A 359 -29.77 -15.75 -6.14
C TYR A 359 -30.39 -14.55 -6.83
N VAL A 360 -30.89 -14.76 -8.04
CA VAL A 360 -31.58 -13.74 -8.83
C VAL A 360 -33.02 -14.16 -9.02
N LYS A 361 -33.94 -13.27 -8.65
CA LYS A 361 -35.38 -13.48 -8.76
C LYS A 361 -36.00 -12.50 -9.74
N ASP A 362 -36.74 -13.04 -10.70
CA ASP A 362 -37.49 -12.28 -11.69
C ASP A 362 -38.74 -11.64 -11.03
N GLY A 363 -38.89 -10.32 -11.16
CA GLY A 363 -39.99 -9.55 -10.56
C GLY A 363 -41.35 -9.81 -11.20
N GLN A 364 -41.41 -10.29 -12.44
CA GLN A 364 -42.67 -10.61 -13.13
C GLN A 364 -43.16 -12.02 -12.79
N THR A 365 -42.30 -13.02 -12.87
CA THR A 365 -42.66 -14.44 -12.72
C THR A 365 -42.48 -14.96 -11.30
N GLY A 366 -41.69 -14.26 -10.47
CA GLY A 366 -41.30 -14.68 -9.13
C GLY A 366 -40.33 -15.86 -9.09
N ARG A 367 -39.87 -16.37 -10.25
CA ARG A 367 -38.90 -17.46 -10.33
C ARG A 367 -37.54 -16.99 -9.86
N GLU A 368 -36.86 -17.82 -9.09
CA GLU A 368 -35.52 -17.56 -8.55
C GLU A 368 -34.54 -18.62 -9.05
N GLY A 369 -33.34 -18.18 -9.45
CA GLY A 369 -32.24 -19.04 -9.87
C GLY A 369 -30.98 -18.75 -9.07
N MET A 370 -30.18 -19.79 -8.81
CA MET A 370 -28.84 -19.66 -8.25
C MET A 370 -27.86 -19.19 -9.33
N VAL A 371 -26.91 -18.35 -8.96
CA VAL A 371 -25.82 -17.88 -9.82
C VAL A 371 -24.57 -18.72 -9.57
N PHE A 372 -23.91 -19.13 -10.65
CA PHE A 372 -22.55 -19.68 -10.58
C PHE A 372 -21.56 -18.52 -10.68
N ASN A 373 -20.90 -18.17 -9.57
CA ASN A 373 -20.03 -16.98 -9.52
C ASN A 373 -18.87 -17.07 -10.54
N GLU A 374 -18.36 -18.27 -10.78
CA GLU A 374 -17.28 -18.58 -11.73
C GLU A 374 -17.60 -18.21 -13.19
N ASP A 375 -18.87 -18.04 -13.54
CA ASP A 375 -19.27 -17.55 -14.86
C ASP A 375 -18.89 -16.07 -15.07
N PHE A 376 -18.61 -15.34 -13.99
CA PHE A 376 -18.42 -13.88 -14.00
C PHE A 376 -17.13 -13.41 -13.32
N LEU A 377 -16.65 -14.15 -12.33
CA LEU A 377 -15.53 -13.78 -11.48
C LEU A 377 -14.38 -14.75 -11.65
N THR A 378 -13.16 -14.23 -11.62
CA THR A 378 -11.96 -15.06 -11.46
C THR A 378 -11.91 -15.67 -10.05
N ASP A 379 -11.16 -16.76 -9.86
CA ASP A 379 -10.96 -17.40 -8.53
C ASP A 379 -10.54 -16.40 -7.45
N HIS A 380 -9.64 -15.47 -7.80
CA HIS A 380 -9.17 -14.45 -6.86
C HIS A 380 -10.27 -13.45 -6.51
N GLN A 381 -11.03 -13.00 -7.51
CA GLN A 381 -12.15 -12.10 -7.33
C GLN A 381 -13.27 -12.72 -6.50
N GLU A 382 -13.66 -13.96 -6.78
CA GLU A 382 -14.66 -14.68 -6.00
C GLU A 382 -14.21 -14.85 -4.54
N LYS A 383 -12.95 -15.28 -4.33
CA LYS A 383 -12.38 -15.40 -2.99
C LYS A 383 -12.41 -14.08 -2.21
N GLN A 384 -12.07 -12.96 -2.86
CA GLN A 384 -12.11 -11.65 -2.21
C GLN A 384 -13.55 -11.21 -1.93
N MET A 385 -14.45 -11.37 -2.90
CA MET A 385 -15.85 -10.99 -2.81
C MET A 385 -16.58 -11.74 -1.70
N ALA A 386 -16.35 -13.05 -1.57
CA ALA A 386 -17.09 -13.93 -0.65
C ALA A 386 -16.93 -13.58 0.84
N MET A 387 -16.08 -12.62 1.20
CA MET A 387 -15.86 -12.16 2.58
C MET A 387 -15.96 -10.64 2.77
N GLN A 388 -16.12 -9.86 1.70
CA GLN A 388 -16.05 -8.39 1.74
C GLN A 388 -17.41 -7.77 1.41
N PRO A 389 -18.05 -7.07 2.38
CA PRO A 389 -19.40 -6.51 2.18
C PRO A 389 -19.53 -5.60 0.96
N ASP A 390 -18.57 -4.69 0.75
CA ASP A 390 -18.63 -3.77 -0.39
C ASP A 390 -18.56 -4.49 -1.75
N MET A 391 -17.76 -5.55 -1.85
CA MET A 391 -17.71 -6.39 -3.04
C MET A 391 -19.01 -7.18 -3.24
N ILE A 392 -19.59 -7.76 -2.18
CA ILE A 392 -20.87 -8.47 -2.25
C ILE A 392 -21.97 -7.57 -2.82
N LEU A 393 -22.03 -6.32 -2.33
CA LEU A 393 -22.98 -5.33 -2.81
C LEU A 393 -22.75 -4.96 -4.29
N GLN A 394 -21.49 -4.68 -4.67
CA GLN A 394 -21.16 -4.38 -6.07
C GLN A 394 -21.49 -5.54 -7.02
N TYR A 395 -21.25 -6.77 -6.59
CA TYR A 395 -21.57 -7.95 -7.39
C TYR A 395 -23.08 -8.14 -7.55
N ALA A 396 -23.88 -7.90 -6.50
CA ALA A 396 -25.33 -7.91 -6.61
C ALA A 396 -25.87 -6.91 -7.64
N HIS A 397 -25.32 -5.68 -7.66
CA HIS A 397 -25.68 -4.65 -8.65
C HIS A 397 -25.24 -5.03 -10.07
N PHE A 398 -24.07 -5.66 -10.21
CA PHE A 398 -23.62 -6.22 -11.49
C PHE A 398 -24.58 -7.30 -12.00
N LEU A 399 -24.98 -8.24 -11.14
CA LEU A 399 -25.90 -9.32 -11.48
C LEU A 399 -27.26 -8.77 -11.90
N LYS A 400 -27.79 -7.76 -11.19
CA LYS A 400 -29.01 -7.07 -11.59
C LYS A 400 -28.92 -6.56 -13.03
N ALA A 401 -27.91 -5.74 -13.32
CA ALA A 401 -27.72 -5.15 -14.65
C ALA A 401 -27.43 -6.20 -15.74
N TYR A 402 -26.78 -7.31 -15.40
CA TYR A 402 -26.56 -8.41 -16.32
C TYR A 402 -27.89 -9.09 -16.68
N TYR A 403 -28.66 -9.55 -15.69
CA TYR A 403 -29.89 -10.29 -15.94
C TYR A 403 -31.01 -9.42 -16.53
N GLU A 404 -31.05 -8.11 -16.23
CA GLU A 404 -31.93 -7.16 -16.94
C GLU A 404 -31.65 -7.17 -18.46
N ARG A 405 -30.38 -7.20 -18.87
CA ARG A 405 -29.99 -7.26 -20.28
C ARG A 405 -30.31 -8.60 -20.93
N GLU A 406 -30.27 -9.68 -20.16
CA GLU A 406 -30.66 -11.03 -20.59
C GLU A 406 -32.20 -11.23 -20.59
N GLY A 407 -32.98 -10.20 -20.23
CA GLY A 407 -34.44 -10.19 -20.34
C GLY A 407 -35.20 -10.56 -19.06
N VAL A 408 -34.51 -10.68 -17.92
CA VAL A 408 -35.17 -10.82 -16.61
C VAL A 408 -35.82 -9.49 -16.25
N THR A 409 -37.11 -9.52 -15.88
CA THR A 409 -37.86 -8.30 -15.57
C THR A 409 -37.67 -7.90 -14.11
N ASP A 410 -37.20 -6.68 -13.85
CA ASP A 410 -36.98 -6.12 -12.50
C ASP A 410 -36.31 -7.12 -11.52
N PRO A 411 -35.09 -7.58 -11.82
CA PRO A 411 -34.43 -8.59 -11.00
C PRO A 411 -34.09 -8.05 -9.61
N SER A 412 -34.51 -8.78 -8.59
CA SER A 412 -34.01 -8.65 -7.22
C SER A 412 -32.88 -9.65 -6.98
N VAL A 413 -31.86 -9.25 -6.21
CA VAL A 413 -30.68 -10.09 -5.95
C VAL A 413 -30.46 -10.19 -4.45
N ARG A 414 -30.45 -11.42 -3.94
CA ARG A 414 -30.08 -11.73 -2.55
C ARG A 414 -28.86 -12.64 -2.53
N ALA A 415 -28.15 -12.68 -1.41
CA ALA A 415 -27.02 -13.58 -1.25
C ALA A 415 -27.00 -14.24 0.13
N GLU A 416 -26.66 -15.52 0.14
CA GLU A 416 -26.36 -16.26 1.37
C GLU A 416 -24.83 -16.30 1.53
N VAL A 417 -24.32 -15.55 2.51
CA VAL A 417 -22.89 -15.35 2.70
C VAL A 417 -22.46 -15.75 4.09
N TYR A 418 -21.64 -16.80 4.19
CA TYR A 418 -21.07 -17.30 5.42
C TYR A 418 -19.60 -16.92 5.54
N VAL A 419 -19.20 -16.33 6.66
CA VAL A 419 -17.84 -15.87 6.90
C VAL A 419 -17.29 -16.39 8.23
N THR A 420 -16.04 -16.85 8.18
CA THR A 420 -15.19 -17.12 9.34
C THR A 420 -14.22 -15.96 9.55
N LEU A 421 -13.89 -15.67 10.81
CA LEU A 421 -12.95 -14.61 11.18
C LEU A 421 -12.06 -15.06 12.32
N ASN A 422 -10.74 -15.09 12.11
CA ASN A 422 -9.73 -15.43 13.13
C ASN A 422 -10.08 -16.71 13.90
N ALA A 423 -10.25 -17.83 13.18
CA ALA A 423 -10.62 -19.15 13.73
C ALA A 423 -11.99 -19.22 14.46
N ARG A 424 -12.81 -18.15 14.42
CA ARG A 424 -14.17 -18.21 14.95
C ARG A 424 -15.11 -18.91 13.96
N PRO A 425 -16.13 -19.66 14.46
CA PRO A 425 -17.06 -20.40 13.61
C PRO A 425 -17.75 -19.52 12.56
N SER A 426 -18.06 -20.14 11.43
CA SER A 426 -18.72 -19.48 10.31
C SER A 426 -20.12 -18.99 10.68
N ARG A 427 -20.48 -17.79 10.20
CA ARG A 427 -21.79 -17.16 10.44
C ARG A 427 -22.22 -16.32 9.24
N LEU A 428 -23.52 -16.06 9.15
CA LEU A 428 -24.08 -15.15 8.14
C LEU A 428 -23.49 -13.73 8.31
N LEU A 429 -22.97 -13.19 7.22
CA LEU A 429 -22.49 -11.81 7.14
C LEU A 429 -23.63 -10.81 6.90
N ILE A 430 -24.66 -11.25 6.18
CA ILE A 430 -25.82 -10.45 5.75
C ILE A 430 -27.10 -11.28 5.88
N ASP A 431 -28.26 -10.62 5.94
CA ASP A 431 -29.55 -11.31 5.89
C ASP A 431 -29.74 -11.99 4.52
N PRO A 432 -29.90 -13.33 4.48
CA PRO A 432 -30.02 -14.08 3.22
C PRO A 432 -31.30 -13.81 2.44
N HIS A 433 -32.26 -13.08 3.02
CA HIS A 433 -33.51 -12.66 2.40
C HIS A 433 -33.51 -11.20 1.93
N LEU A 434 -32.46 -10.44 2.24
CA LEU A 434 -32.36 -9.04 1.87
C LEU A 434 -32.08 -8.89 0.37
N ASP A 435 -32.88 -8.05 -0.30
CA ASP A 435 -32.61 -7.63 -1.67
C ASP A 435 -31.52 -6.56 -1.69
N LEU A 436 -30.31 -6.99 -2.01
CA LEU A 436 -29.11 -6.16 -2.08
C LEU A 436 -29.20 -5.09 -3.17
N THR A 437 -30.08 -5.26 -4.17
CA THR A 437 -30.23 -4.28 -5.24
C THR A 437 -30.91 -2.99 -4.80
N THR A 438 -31.53 -3.00 -3.63
CA THR A 438 -32.18 -1.83 -3.03
C THR A 438 -31.21 -0.97 -2.19
N ILE A 439 -29.98 -1.43 -2.02
CA ILE A 439 -28.98 -0.81 -1.14
C ILE A 439 -27.99 0.00 -1.97
N GLU A 440 -27.77 1.25 -1.59
CA GLU A 440 -26.71 2.09 -2.13
C GLU A 440 -25.50 2.10 -1.20
N ASP A 441 -24.29 2.08 -1.76
CA ASP A 441 -23.06 2.18 -0.97
C ASP A 441 -22.80 3.65 -0.55
N GLY A 442 -22.14 3.85 0.59
CA GLY A 442 -21.95 5.18 1.15
C GLY A 442 -20.93 5.25 2.28
N TRP A 443 -20.78 6.46 2.83
CA TRP A 443 -19.92 6.72 4.00
C TRP A 443 -20.62 6.42 5.33
N GLN A 444 -21.93 6.16 5.32
CA GLN A 444 -22.71 5.85 6.50
C GLN A 444 -22.41 4.43 7.00
N HIS A 445 -22.77 4.17 8.26
CA HIS A 445 -22.70 2.81 8.78
C HIS A 445 -23.61 1.87 7.99
N LYS A 446 -23.09 0.70 7.62
CA LYS A 446 -23.78 -0.33 6.84
C LYS A 446 -24.66 -1.19 7.74
N GLU A 447 -25.87 -0.71 8.02
CA GLU A 447 -26.85 -1.38 8.89
C GLU A 447 -27.30 -2.76 8.38
N TRP A 448 -27.12 -3.03 7.09
CA TRP A 448 -27.46 -4.30 6.44
C TRP A 448 -26.42 -5.41 6.69
N ILE A 449 -25.27 -5.09 7.27
CA ILE A 449 -24.28 -6.08 7.71
C ILE A 449 -24.70 -6.60 9.08
N LEU A 450 -24.89 -7.91 9.20
CA LEU A 450 -25.25 -8.52 10.48
C LEU A 450 -24.11 -8.33 11.50
N PRO A 451 -24.42 -8.01 12.77
CA PRO A 451 -23.40 -7.75 13.77
C PRO A 451 -22.58 -9.02 14.07
N PHE A 452 -21.28 -8.83 14.28
CA PHE A 452 -20.41 -9.89 14.76
C PHE A 452 -20.69 -10.15 16.25
N GLN A 453 -21.71 -10.95 16.56
CA GLN A 453 -22.01 -11.32 17.94
C GLN A 453 -20.92 -12.24 18.49
N ASN A 454 -19.99 -11.71 19.28
CA ASN A 454 -19.14 -12.56 20.10
C ASN A 454 -20.06 -13.38 21.03
N SER A 455 -19.91 -14.70 21.03
CA SER A 455 -20.49 -15.52 22.09
C SER A 455 -20.10 -14.90 23.42
N LYS A 456 -21.10 -14.45 24.20
CA LYS A 456 -20.98 -13.75 25.49
C LYS A 456 -19.64 -14.03 26.18
N GLY A 457 -18.70 -13.09 26.11
CA GLY A 457 -17.37 -13.27 26.71
C GLY A 457 -16.32 -12.21 26.37
N ASP A 458 -16.30 -11.71 25.14
CA ASP A 458 -15.23 -10.83 24.66
C ASP A 458 -15.77 -9.49 24.12
N GLU A 459 -16.39 -8.69 24.99
CA GLU A 459 -16.52 -7.25 24.78
C GLU A 459 -15.26 -6.59 25.36
N ASN A 460 -14.37 -6.09 24.49
CA ASN A 460 -13.56 -4.87 24.64
C ASN A 460 -12.62 -4.67 23.44
#